data_AF-A0A3N7HWT1-F1
#
_entry.id   AF-A0A3N7HWT1-F1
#
_cell.length_a   1.000
_cell.length_b   1.000
_cell.length_c   1.000
_cell.angle_alpha   90.00
_cell.angle_beta   90.00
_cell.angle_gamma   90.00
#
_symmetry.space_group_name_H-M   'P 1'
#
loop_
_entity.id
_entity.type
_entity.pdbx_description
1 polymer ?
#
loop_
_entity_poly.entity_id
_entity_poly.type
_entity_poly.pdbx_seq_one_letter_code
_entity_poly.pdbx_strand_id
1 'polypeptide(L)'
;MKNQKTKVRTVDKYEKYGEIGEMYSSKWKKIDLLIPSNFRMLCAILGVMPKDILCDFMRMVSYAPSDRATEEQRKAAKKFFLASRFGQAAYSKKDINTMFKELKAVKTIYNTTENMDWDDKELFWKNNHMYTEYWFKRWFEKNRRQDDISVLEKY
;
A
#
# COMPACT_ATOMS: atom_id res chain seq x y z
N MET A 1 20.16 -40.02 -27.15
CA MET A 1 19.79 -38.97 -26.17
C MET A 1 18.38 -39.27 -25.67
N LYS A 2 18.19 -39.49 -24.37
CA LYS A 2 16.87 -39.79 -23.78
C LYS A 2 16.09 -38.48 -23.59
N ASN A 3 15.01 -38.30 -24.35
CA ASN A 3 14.07 -37.19 -24.16
C ASN A 3 13.34 -37.34 -22.82
N GLN A 4 13.77 -36.60 -21.81
CA GLN A 4 12.97 -36.40 -20.60
C GLN A 4 11.76 -35.55 -20.99
N LYS A 5 10.56 -36.17 -21.03
CA LYS A 5 9.30 -35.45 -21.13
C LYS A 5 9.10 -34.67 -19.84
N THR A 6 9.37 -33.37 -19.88
CA THR A 6 9.07 -32.44 -18.80
C THR A 6 7.55 -32.46 -18.57
N LYS A 7 7.10 -33.02 -17.44
CA LYS A 7 5.70 -32.92 -17.02
C LYS A 7 5.44 -31.46 -16.64
N VAL A 8 4.91 -30.70 -17.58
CA VAL A 8 4.35 -29.37 -17.28
C VAL A 8 3.07 -29.61 -16.47
N ARG A 9 3.11 -29.22 -15.20
CA ARG A 9 1.94 -29.23 -14.33
C ARG A 9 1.33 -27.83 -14.40
N THR A 10 0.31 -27.66 -15.21
CA THR A 10 -0.48 -26.43 -15.25
C THR A 10 -1.16 -26.30 -13.90
N VAL A 11 -0.79 -25.28 -13.13
CA VAL A 11 -1.43 -25.00 -11.85
C VAL A 11 -2.56 -24.03 -12.15
N ASP A 12 -3.77 -24.56 -12.29
CA ASP A 12 -4.97 -23.75 -12.36
C ASP A 12 -5.05 -22.87 -11.11
N LYS A 13 -5.24 -21.56 -11.35
CA LYS A 13 -5.66 -20.52 -10.40
C LYS A 13 -5.60 -20.95 -8.93
N TYR A 14 -4.55 -20.52 -8.23
CA TYR A 14 -4.49 -20.59 -6.78
C TYR A 14 -5.65 -19.78 -6.15
N GLU A 15 -6.75 -20.43 -5.78
CA GLU A 15 -7.86 -19.81 -5.02
C GLU A 15 -7.38 -19.17 -3.70
N LYS A 16 -6.29 -19.70 -3.10
CA LYS A 16 -5.58 -19.11 -1.97
C LYS A 16 -5.08 -17.68 -2.24
N TYR A 17 -4.96 -17.31 -3.51
CA TYR A 17 -4.61 -15.97 -3.97
C TYR A 17 -5.78 -15.25 -4.66
N GLY A 18 -7.04 -15.67 -4.44
CA GLY A 18 -8.20 -14.86 -4.85
C GLY A 18 -8.24 -13.51 -4.13
N GLU A 19 -7.81 -13.49 -2.86
CA GLU A 19 -7.58 -12.27 -2.07
C GLU A 19 -6.43 -11.41 -2.64
N ILE A 20 -5.57 -12.03 -3.48
CA ILE A 20 -4.78 -11.48 -4.60
C ILE A 20 -5.32 -10.25 -5.33
N GLY A 21 -6.60 -10.29 -5.66
CA GLY A 21 -7.26 -9.17 -6.34
C GLY A 21 -7.77 -8.11 -5.37
N GLU A 22 -8.07 -8.53 -4.14
CA GLU A 22 -8.82 -7.77 -3.14
C GLU A 22 -7.94 -6.88 -2.25
N MET A 23 -6.71 -7.29 -1.97
CA MET A 23 -5.71 -6.51 -1.21
C MET A 23 -4.77 -5.68 -2.11
N TYR A 24 -4.82 -5.89 -3.43
CA TYR A 24 -3.72 -5.51 -4.34
C TYR A 24 -4.17 -4.68 -5.54
N SER A 25 -5.46 -4.33 -5.61
CA SER A 25 -5.96 -3.39 -6.59
C SER A 25 -5.58 -1.96 -6.20
N SER A 26 -5.14 -1.15 -7.17
CA SER A 26 -5.02 0.30 -7.02
C SER A 26 -6.38 1.02 -6.94
N LYS A 27 -7.49 0.29 -7.09
CA LYS A 27 -8.86 0.82 -7.01
C LYS A 27 -9.30 0.92 -5.55
N TRP A 28 -10.07 1.97 -5.25
CA TRP A 28 -10.71 2.15 -3.96
C TRP A 28 -11.67 1.00 -3.67
N LYS A 29 -11.62 0.45 -2.44
CA LYS A 29 -12.49 -0.63 -1.98
C LYS A 29 -13.37 -0.14 -0.82
N LYS A 30 -14.64 -0.55 -0.82
CA LYS A 30 -15.53 -0.36 0.33
C LYS A 30 -15.23 -1.43 1.38
N ILE A 31 -15.21 -1.04 2.65
CA ILE A 31 -15.01 -1.94 3.79
C ILE A 31 -16.19 -1.74 4.73
N ASP A 32 -16.83 -2.83 5.12
CA ASP A 32 -17.85 -2.84 6.16
C ASP A 32 -17.19 -3.11 7.52
N LEU A 33 -17.40 -2.20 8.48
CA LEU A 33 -16.75 -2.25 9.78
C LEU A 33 -17.78 -2.07 10.90
N LEU A 34 -17.70 -2.95 11.91
CA LEU A 34 -18.41 -2.74 13.17
C LEU A 34 -17.66 -1.69 14.00
N ILE A 35 -18.31 -0.56 14.24
CA ILE A 35 -17.72 0.55 14.99
C ILE A 35 -18.15 0.47 16.46
N PRO A 36 -17.18 0.42 17.41
CA PRO A 36 -17.47 0.39 18.84
C PRO A 36 -18.40 1.51 19.29
N SER A 37 -19.35 1.19 20.18
CA SER A 37 -20.38 2.13 20.65
C SER A 37 -19.78 3.38 21.31
N ASN A 38 -18.78 3.20 22.18
CA ASN A 38 -18.05 4.30 22.82
C ASN A 38 -17.39 5.25 21.80
N PHE A 39 -16.81 4.71 20.74
CA PHE A 39 -16.21 5.53 19.68
C PHE A 39 -17.29 6.31 18.90
N ARG A 40 -18.44 5.69 18.61
CA ARG A 40 -19.58 6.38 17.98
C ARG A 40 -20.13 7.50 18.87
N MET A 41 -20.24 7.25 20.18
CA MET A 41 -20.68 8.27 21.14
C MET A 41 -19.70 9.44 21.18
N LEU A 42 -18.40 9.18 21.19
CA LEU A 42 -17.37 10.23 21.13
C LEU A 42 -17.48 11.05 19.84
N CYS A 43 -17.67 10.38 18.69
CA CYS A 43 -17.87 11.04 17.40
C CYS A 43 -19.10 11.96 17.41
N ALA A 44 -20.22 11.51 18.00
CA ALA A 44 -21.44 12.30 18.12
C ALA A 44 -21.23 13.56 18.97
N ILE A 45 -20.51 13.45 20.10
CA ILE A 45 -20.19 14.59 20.97
C ILE A 45 -19.32 15.62 20.25
N LEU A 46 -18.35 15.16 19.45
CA LEU A 46 -17.39 16.00 18.74
C LEU A 46 -17.89 16.52 17.38
N GLY A 47 -19.08 16.11 16.93
CA GLY A 47 -19.64 16.54 15.65
C GLY A 47 -18.89 16.02 14.43
N VAL A 48 -18.29 14.83 14.51
CA VAL A 48 -17.49 14.22 13.42
C VAL A 48 -18.00 12.82 13.08
N MET A 49 -17.81 12.37 11.83
CA MET A 49 -18.20 11.02 11.42
C MET A 49 -17.05 10.03 11.64
N PRO A 50 -17.32 8.79 12.10
CA PRO A 50 -16.29 7.74 12.22
C PRO A 50 -15.51 7.51 10.92
N LYS A 51 -16.21 7.56 9.78
CA LYS A 51 -15.61 7.41 8.45
C LYS A 51 -14.53 8.47 8.20
N ASP A 52 -14.79 9.73 8.56
CA ASP A 52 -13.85 10.82 8.30
C ASP A 52 -12.56 10.64 9.10
N ILE A 53 -12.68 10.27 10.37
CA ILE A 53 -11.51 9.98 11.23
C ILE A 53 -10.67 8.83 10.64
N LEU A 54 -11.32 7.73 10.24
CA LEU A 54 -10.62 6.58 9.66
C LEU A 54 -9.95 6.93 8.33
N CYS A 55 -10.67 7.64 7.45
CA CYS A 55 -10.13 8.09 6.17
C CYS A 55 -8.95 9.03 6.36
N ASP A 56 -9.03 9.98 7.29
CA ASP A 56 -7.95 10.91 7.57
C ASP A 56 -6.73 10.19 8.14
N PHE A 57 -6.93 9.26 9.09
CA PHE A 57 -5.82 8.43 9.60
C PHE A 57 -5.13 7.65 8.46
N MET A 58 -5.90 6.96 7.61
CA MET A 58 -5.38 6.20 6.48
C MET A 58 -4.61 7.09 5.49
N ARG A 59 -5.10 8.30 5.19
CA ARG A 59 -4.42 9.27 4.31
C ARG A 59 -3.15 9.83 4.94
N MET A 60 -3.17 10.10 6.25
CA MET A 60 -2.03 10.62 6.98
C MET A 60 -0.87 9.62 6.98
N VAL A 61 -1.15 8.37 7.36
CA VAL A 61 -0.12 7.33 7.50
C VAL A 61 0.42 6.84 6.16
N SER A 62 -0.42 6.81 5.12
CA SER A 62 -0.01 6.37 3.77
C SER A 62 0.68 7.45 2.94
N TYR A 63 0.84 8.67 3.47
CA TYR A 63 1.31 9.82 2.70
C TYR A 63 0.47 10.12 1.45
N ALA A 64 -0.83 9.83 1.48
CA ALA A 64 -1.72 10.15 0.38
C ALA A 64 -1.63 11.65 0.00
N PRO A 65 -1.67 11.98 -1.30
CA PRO A 65 -1.71 13.37 -1.78
C PRO A 65 -2.97 14.05 -1.23
N SER A 66 -2.77 14.88 -0.22
CA SER A 66 -3.82 15.68 0.41
C SER A 66 -3.17 16.78 1.22
N ASP A 67 -3.65 18.01 1.02
CA ASP A 67 -3.15 19.21 1.69
C ASP A 67 -3.75 19.42 3.08
N ARG A 68 -4.69 18.55 3.49
CA ARG A 68 -5.36 18.67 4.79
C ARG A 68 -4.50 18.25 5.99
N ALA A 69 -3.46 17.44 5.76
CA ALA A 69 -2.67 16.86 6.84
C ALA A 69 -1.28 17.49 6.96
N THR A 70 -1.00 18.09 8.12
CA THR A 70 0.30 18.67 8.47
C THR A 70 1.36 17.59 8.70
N GLU A 71 2.64 17.96 8.64
CA GLU A 71 3.74 17.03 8.91
C GLU A 71 3.67 16.47 10.35
N GLU A 72 3.25 17.27 11.33
CA GLU A 72 3.10 16.83 12.71
C GLU A 72 1.99 15.79 12.88
N GLN A 73 0.85 15.99 12.22
CA GLN A 73 -0.23 15.00 12.21
C GLN A 73 0.22 13.68 11.57
N ARG A 74 1.01 13.73 10.48
CA ARG A 74 1.59 12.54 9.84
C ARG A 74 2.60 11.83 10.75
N LYS A 75 3.46 12.57 11.45
CA LYS A 75 4.37 12.02 12.46
C LYS A 75 3.61 11.32 13.58
N ALA A 76 2.52 11.92 14.08
CA ALA A 76 1.67 11.31 15.10
C ALA A 76 1.00 10.02 14.61
N ALA A 77 0.43 10.01 13.40
CA ALA A 77 -0.17 8.83 12.79
C ALA A 77 0.86 7.69 12.63
N LYS A 78 2.06 8.01 12.14
CA LYS A 78 3.17 7.07 12.03
C LYS A 78 3.61 6.53 13.40
N LYS A 79 3.69 7.37 14.43
CA LYS A 79 4.04 6.96 15.80
C LYS A 79 3.02 5.97 16.34
N PHE A 80 1.72 6.25 16.18
CA PHE A 80 0.64 5.34 16.55
C PHE A 80 0.73 3.99 15.79
N PHE A 81 0.97 4.02 14.48
CA PHE A 81 1.10 2.82 13.66
C PHE A 81 2.23 1.91 14.14
N LEU A 82 3.40 2.50 14.44
CA LEU A 82 4.56 1.76 14.94
C LEU A 82 4.36 1.24 16.37
N ALA A 83 3.69 2.00 17.24
CA ALA A 83 3.37 1.58 18.60
C ALA A 83 2.39 0.41 18.62
N SER A 84 1.44 0.39 17.68
CA SER A 84 0.47 -0.71 17.50
C SER A 84 1.07 -1.97 16.89
N ARG A 85 2.36 -1.95 16.53
CA ARG A 85 3.12 -3.08 15.97
C ARG A 85 2.54 -3.65 14.67
N PHE A 86 1.78 -2.86 13.92
CA PHE A 86 1.26 -3.27 12.63
C PHE A 86 2.40 -3.66 11.68
N GLY A 87 2.27 -4.83 11.05
CA GLY A 87 3.26 -5.38 10.11
C GLY A 87 4.58 -5.85 10.73
N GLN A 88 4.80 -5.68 12.04
CA GLN A 88 6.09 -6.03 12.68
C GLN A 88 6.36 -7.54 12.77
N ALA A 89 5.33 -8.38 12.57
CA ALA A 89 5.51 -9.82 12.44
C ALA A 89 6.28 -10.21 11.17
N ALA A 90 6.18 -9.39 10.11
CA ALA A 90 6.86 -9.64 8.83
C ALA A 90 8.03 -8.69 8.60
N TYR A 91 7.94 -7.42 9.01
CA TYR A 91 8.95 -6.41 8.70
C TYR A 91 9.59 -5.83 9.96
N SER A 92 10.89 -5.58 9.92
CA SER A 92 11.55 -4.86 11.01
C SER A 92 11.01 -3.43 11.12
N LYS A 93 11.12 -2.82 12.30
CA LYS A 93 10.80 -1.39 12.47
C LYS A 93 11.60 -0.51 11.51
N LYS A 94 12.84 -0.90 11.15
CA LYS A 94 13.66 -0.18 10.18
C LYS A 94 13.05 -0.24 8.78
N ASP A 95 12.58 -1.41 8.35
CA ASP A 95 11.93 -1.60 7.05
C ASP A 95 10.65 -0.77 6.91
N ILE A 96 9.77 -0.84 7.92
CA ILE A 96 8.53 -0.05 7.94
C ILE A 96 8.85 1.45 7.88
N ASN A 97 9.90 1.89 8.58
CA ASN A 97 10.35 3.27 8.50
C ASN A 97 10.86 3.66 7.11
N THR A 98 11.54 2.77 6.41
CA THR A 98 11.98 2.98 5.03
C THR A 98 10.78 3.09 4.09
N MET A 99 9.78 2.19 4.20
CA MET A 99 8.54 2.28 3.42
C MET A 99 7.87 3.65 3.58
N PHE A 100 7.73 4.15 4.81
CA PHE A 100 7.16 5.47 5.04
C PHE A 100 8.00 6.63 4.46
N LYS A 101 9.34 6.52 4.47
CA LYS A 101 10.20 7.52 3.82
C LYS A 101 10.02 7.54 2.31
N GLU A 102 9.89 6.37 1.70
CA GLU A 102 9.66 6.23 0.26
C GLU A 102 8.29 6.77 -0.13
N LEU A 103 7.22 6.43 0.60
CA LEU A 103 5.88 6.99 0.38
C LEU A 103 5.84 8.51 0.54
N LYS A 104 6.59 9.06 1.51
CA LYS A 104 6.77 10.51 1.66
C LYS A 104 7.43 11.13 0.43
N ALA A 105 8.46 10.49 -0.11
CA ALA A 105 9.14 10.96 -1.31
C ALA A 105 8.20 10.96 -2.53
N VAL A 106 7.39 9.90 -2.70
CA VAL A 106 6.34 9.84 -3.73
C VAL A 106 5.40 11.04 -3.61
N LYS A 107 4.88 11.34 -2.40
CA LYS A 107 4.04 12.53 -2.19
C LYS A 107 4.73 13.82 -2.62
N THR A 108 6.01 14.00 -2.29
CA THR A 108 6.76 15.20 -2.70
C THR A 108 6.79 15.33 -4.22
N ILE A 109 7.02 14.22 -4.93
CA ILE A 109 7.01 14.21 -6.40
C ILE A 109 5.61 14.56 -6.94
N TYR A 110 4.53 13.98 -6.39
CA TYR A 110 3.15 14.33 -6.77
C TYR A 110 2.88 15.83 -6.68
N ASN A 111 3.35 16.49 -5.62
CA ASN A 111 3.16 17.93 -5.43
C ASN A 111 3.92 18.79 -6.47
N THR A 112 4.88 18.23 -7.21
CA THR A 112 5.59 18.94 -8.29
C THR A 112 4.88 18.89 -9.64
N THR A 113 3.78 18.13 -9.75
CA THR A 113 3.10 17.87 -11.03
C THR A 113 2.08 18.93 -11.43
N GLU A 114 1.73 19.87 -10.55
CA GLU A 114 0.66 20.85 -10.81
C GLU A 114 0.92 21.70 -12.06
N ASN A 115 2.19 22.07 -12.29
CA ASN A 115 2.62 22.95 -13.38
C ASN A 115 3.11 22.23 -14.64
N MET A 116 3.07 20.89 -14.68
CA MET A 116 3.47 20.12 -15.89
C MET A 116 2.45 20.31 -17.01
N ASP A 117 2.89 20.27 -18.26
CA ASP A 117 1.98 20.21 -19.41
C ASP A 117 1.26 18.84 -19.47
N TRP A 118 0.31 18.70 -20.40
CA TRP A 118 -0.56 17.53 -20.43
C TRP A 118 0.17 16.24 -20.82
N ASP A 119 1.08 16.31 -21.80
CA ASP A 119 1.86 15.16 -22.27
C ASP A 119 2.86 14.70 -21.20
N ASP A 120 3.53 15.66 -20.54
CA ASP A 120 4.42 15.41 -19.41
C ASP A 120 3.67 14.83 -18.21
N LYS A 121 2.44 15.31 -17.95
CA LYS A 121 1.56 14.72 -16.91
C LYS A 121 1.20 13.29 -17.23
N GLU A 122 0.82 12.97 -18.47
CA GLU A 122 0.47 11.61 -18.85
C GLU A 122 1.66 10.65 -18.69
N LEU A 123 2.84 11.06 -19.18
CA LEU A 123 4.07 10.28 -19.04
C LEU A 123 4.46 10.11 -17.57
N PHE A 124 4.34 11.18 -16.77
CA PHE A 124 4.55 11.15 -15.33
C PHE A 124 3.65 10.10 -14.65
N TRP A 125 2.35 10.09 -14.96
CA TRP A 125 1.40 9.15 -14.35
C TRP A 125 1.72 7.70 -14.71
N LYS A 126 2.11 7.42 -15.95
CA LYS A 126 2.56 6.09 -16.38
C LYS A 126 3.81 5.64 -15.62
N ASN A 127 4.82 6.50 -15.52
CA ASN A 127 6.05 6.21 -14.79
C ASN A 127 5.80 5.99 -13.29
N ASN A 128 5.02 6.88 -12.67
CA ASN A 128 4.66 6.76 -11.26
C ASN A 128 3.84 5.49 -10.97
N HIS A 129 2.96 5.08 -11.89
CA HIS A 129 2.26 3.80 -11.78
C HIS A 129 3.24 2.62 -11.78
N MET A 130 4.17 2.56 -12.76
CA MET A 130 5.20 1.53 -12.81
C MET A 130 6.10 1.51 -11.56
N TYR A 131 6.48 2.70 -11.06
CA TYR A 131 7.23 2.82 -9.83
C TYR A 131 6.46 2.25 -8.64
N THR A 132 5.16 2.55 -8.53
CA THR A 132 4.30 2.06 -7.44
C THR A 132 4.19 0.54 -7.46
N GLU A 133 4.02 -0.06 -8.64
CA GLU A 133 4.00 -1.52 -8.81
C GLU A 133 5.33 -2.16 -8.43
N TYR A 134 6.45 -1.58 -8.90
CA TYR A 134 7.78 -2.05 -8.53
C TYR A 134 8.04 -1.93 -7.03
N TRP A 135 7.73 -0.77 -6.44
CA TRP A 135 7.88 -0.51 -5.01
C TRP A 135 7.11 -1.54 -4.18
N PHE A 136 5.85 -1.79 -4.56
CA PHE A 136 5.00 -2.78 -3.92
C PHE A 136 5.61 -4.19 -4.04
N LYS A 137 5.93 -4.64 -5.26
CA LYS A 137 6.50 -5.96 -5.53
C LYS A 137 7.77 -6.21 -4.72
N ARG A 138 8.68 -5.24 -4.70
CA ARG A 138 9.95 -5.32 -3.96
C ARG A 138 9.73 -5.53 -2.47
N TRP A 139 8.82 -4.79 -1.85
CA TRP A 139 8.54 -4.96 -0.43
C TRP A 139 7.79 -6.26 -0.16
N PHE A 140 6.77 -6.57 -0.95
CA PHE A 140 5.97 -7.79 -0.82
C PHE A 140 6.81 -9.07 -0.93
N GLU A 141 7.76 -9.11 -1.87
CA GLU A 141 8.64 -10.27 -2.05
C GLU A 141 9.69 -10.42 -0.96
N LYS A 142 10.08 -9.34 -0.28
CA LYS A 142 11.18 -9.34 0.71
C LYS A 142 11.04 -10.45 1.75
N ASN A 143 9.81 -10.71 2.22
CA ASN A 143 9.52 -11.74 3.21
C ASN A 143 8.88 -13.01 2.63
N ARG A 144 8.59 -13.04 1.32
CA ARG A 144 8.14 -14.25 0.62
C ARG A 144 9.29 -15.10 0.11
N ARG A 145 10.51 -14.54 0.05
CA ARG A 145 11.76 -15.25 -0.29
C ARG A 145 12.28 -16.16 0.85
N GLN A 146 11.39 -16.83 1.58
CA GLN A 146 11.76 -18.08 2.26
C GLN A 146 11.47 -19.31 1.40
N ASP A 147 10.58 -19.18 0.40
CA ASP A 147 10.36 -20.20 -0.63
C ASP A 147 10.65 -19.57 -1.99
N ASP A 148 11.79 -19.90 -2.58
CA ASP A 148 12.16 -19.52 -3.95
C ASP A 148 11.13 -20.09 -4.95
N ILE A 149 10.10 -19.31 -5.26
CA ILE A 149 9.28 -19.52 -6.46
C ILE A 149 9.76 -18.52 -7.51
N SER A 150 10.71 -18.98 -8.32
CA SER A 150 11.15 -18.32 -9.55
C SER A 150 9.96 -18.16 -10.51
N VAL A 151 9.41 -16.95 -10.60
CA VAL A 151 8.54 -16.53 -11.71
C VAL A 151 9.36 -15.58 -12.58
N LEU A 152 10.26 -16.15 -13.39
CA LEU A 152 10.85 -15.45 -14.52
C LEU A 152 10.67 -16.34 -15.74
N GLU A 153 9.73 -15.95 -16.58
CA GLU A 153 9.65 -16.42 -17.97
C GLU A 153 10.93 -15.99 -18.69
N LYS A 154 11.56 -16.91 -19.41
CA LYS A 154 12.59 -16.57 -20.39
C LYS A 154 11.92 -15.84 -21.55
N TYR A 155 12.45 -14.67 -21.93
CA TYR A 155 12.22 -14.06 -23.24
C TYR A 155 12.69 -15.00 -24.36
#